data_AF-C9L7M5-F1
#
_entry.id   AF-C9L7M5-F1
#
_cell.length_a   1.000
_cell.length_b   1.000
_cell.length_c   1.000
_cell.angle_alpha   90.00
_cell.angle_beta   90.00
_cell.angle_gamma   90.00
#
_symmetry.space_group_name_H-M   'P 1'
#
loop_
_entity.id
_entity.type
_entity.pdbx_description
1 polymer ?
#
loop_
_entity_poly.entity_id
_entity_poly.type
_entity_poly.pdbx_seq_one_letter_code
_entity_poly.pdbx_strand_id
1 'polypeptide(L)'
;MSTQFYITVLLKLENKMKKKILIALLLVATLSALTGCYQTNTNINIGSDNENAVMQVGIGQLKKINKGYLYYDATTNIVYFWNGKISSEYSSTAPSPYYAPNGLPYKYNPSTNTLEEITLQEE
;
A
#
# COMPACT_ATOMS: atom_id res chain seq x y z
N MET A 1 32.60 -14.77 15.47
CA MET A 1 32.48 -15.82 16.50
C MET A 1 31.26 -16.69 16.14
N SER A 2 31.31 -17.29 14.95
CA SER A 2 31.69 -18.68 14.66
C SER A 2 30.55 -19.65 14.98
N THR A 3 29.74 -19.97 13.98
CA THR A 3 28.73 -21.04 13.95
C THR A 3 29.26 -22.35 14.56
N GLN A 4 30.58 -22.60 14.47
CA GLN A 4 31.27 -23.74 15.09
C GLN A 4 31.26 -23.72 16.63
N PHE A 5 31.27 -22.54 17.26
CA PHE A 5 31.20 -22.39 18.71
C PHE A 5 29.83 -22.84 19.24
N TYR A 6 28.75 -22.44 18.56
CA TYR A 6 27.39 -22.86 18.92
C TYR A 6 27.18 -24.37 18.77
N ILE A 7 27.69 -24.97 17.69
CA ILE A 7 27.61 -26.42 17.47
C ILE A 7 28.34 -27.19 18.58
N THR A 8 29.51 -26.72 18.99
CA THR A 8 30.33 -27.38 20.03
C THR A 8 29.66 -27.30 21.41
N VAL A 9 29.06 -26.16 21.75
CA VAL A 9 28.26 -26.00 23.00
C VAL A 9 27.02 -26.89 22.97
N LEU A 10 26.31 -26.97 21.83
CA LEU A 10 25.14 -27.84 21.66
C LEU A 10 25.49 -29.34 21.74
N LEU A 11 26.68 -29.75 21.30
CA LEU A 11 27.14 -31.14 21.40
C LEU A 11 27.45 -31.54 22.86
N LYS A 12 27.97 -30.61 23.68
CA LYS A 12 28.32 -30.84 25.11
C LYS A 12 27.15 -30.83 26.09
N LEU A 13 25.96 -30.41 25.68
CA LEU A 13 24.80 -30.33 26.57
C LEU A 13 24.15 -31.71 26.80
N GLU A 14 23.43 -31.86 27.92
CA GLU A 14 22.66 -33.08 28.20
C GLU A 14 21.41 -33.13 27.29
N ASN A 15 21.02 -34.32 26.80
CA ASN A 15 19.91 -34.48 25.83
C ASN A 15 18.59 -33.83 26.28
N LYS A 16 18.31 -33.83 27.59
CA LYS A 16 17.13 -33.19 28.17
C LYS A 16 17.18 -31.66 28.07
N MET A 17 18.36 -31.05 28.14
CA MET A 17 18.56 -29.61 27.99
C MET A 17 18.59 -29.17 26.52
N LYS A 18 19.12 -29.99 25.61
CA LYS A 18 19.08 -29.75 24.15
C LYS A 18 17.63 -29.63 23.64
N LYS A 19 16.74 -30.52 24.09
CA LYS A 19 15.32 -30.50 23.71
C LYS A 19 14.62 -29.19 24.13
N LYS A 20 14.92 -28.68 25.33
CA LYS A 20 14.36 -27.41 25.84
C LYS A 20 14.86 -26.20 25.03
N ILE A 21 16.14 -26.19 24.67
CA ILE A 21 16.74 -25.11 23.86
C ILE A 21 16.19 -25.12 22.42
N LEU A 22 16.02 -26.31 21.82
CA LEU A 22 15.39 -26.45 20.51
C LEU A 22 13.94 -25.94 20.49
N ILE A 23 13.15 -26.27 21.52
CA ILE A 23 11.77 -25.77 21.66
C ILE A 23 11.75 -24.25 21.81
N ALA A 24 12.65 -23.68 22.61
CA ALA A 24 12.75 -22.23 22.79
C ALA A 24 13.13 -21.51 21.49
N LEU A 25 14.08 -22.03 20.72
CA LEU A 25 14.47 -21.47 19.41
C LEU A 25 13.32 -21.52 18.40
N LEU A 26 12.56 -22.62 18.38
CA LEU A 26 11.41 -22.77 17.50
C LEU A 26 10.31 -21.75 17.83
N LEU A 27 10.05 -21.51 19.12
CA LEU A 27 9.11 -20.49 19.60
C LEU A 27 9.55 -19.07 19.20
N VAL A 28 10.82 -18.72 19.37
CA VAL A 28 11.32 -17.38 18.99
C VAL A 28 11.21 -17.17 17.48
N ALA A 29 11.47 -18.21 16.67
CA ALA A 29 11.33 -18.15 15.22
C ALA A 29 9.86 -17.96 14.78
N THR A 30 8.90 -18.62 15.45
CA THR A 30 7.47 -18.47 15.11
C THR A 30 6.92 -17.11 15.54
N LEU A 31 7.32 -16.57 16.69
CA LEU A 31 6.90 -15.22 17.12
C LEU A 31 7.43 -14.12 16.19
N SER A 32 8.63 -14.31 15.63
CA SER A 32 9.24 -13.34 14.70
C SER A 32 8.53 -13.29 13.34
N ALA A 33 7.74 -14.30 12.99
CA ALA A 33 7.00 -14.36 11.74
C ALA A 33 5.63 -13.67 11.78
N LEU A 34 5.18 -13.15 12.94
CA LEU A 34 3.86 -12.53 13.09
C LEU A 34 3.84 -11.00 12.86
N THR A 35 4.97 -10.35 12.61
CA THR A 35 4.99 -8.90 12.36
C THR A 35 4.96 -8.62 10.87
N GLY A 36 3.80 -8.24 10.32
CA GLY A 36 3.77 -7.76 8.95
C GLY A 36 2.39 -7.63 8.33
N CYS A 37 1.56 -6.71 8.82
CA CYS A 37 0.48 -6.11 8.03
C CYS A 37 0.24 -4.68 8.56
N TYR A 38 0.84 -3.68 7.92
CA TYR A 38 0.48 -2.27 8.13
C TYR A 38 -0.39 -1.84 6.94
N GLN A 39 -1.71 -1.74 7.18
CA GLN A 39 -2.64 -1.10 6.26
C GLN A 39 -2.72 0.38 6.65
N THR A 40 -1.98 1.25 5.95
CA THR A 40 -2.08 2.70 6.14
C THR A 40 -3.27 3.24 5.34
N ASN A 41 -4.46 3.20 5.93
CA ASN A 41 -5.61 3.92 5.39
C ASN A 41 -5.63 5.32 6.00
N THR A 42 -5.44 6.35 5.18
CA THR A 42 -5.63 7.74 5.58
C THR A 42 -7.09 8.12 5.34
N ASN A 43 -7.87 8.18 6.41
CA ASN A 43 -9.20 8.77 6.37
C ASN A 43 -9.05 10.29 6.47
N ILE A 44 -9.58 11.02 5.50
CA ILE A 44 -9.63 12.49 5.55
C ILE A 44 -11.10 12.90 5.63
N ASN A 45 -11.44 13.71 6.63
CA ASN A 45 -12.74 14.36 6.69
C ASN A 45 -12.73 15.52 5.71
N ILE A 46 -13.43 15.36 4.59
CA ILE A 46 -13.75 16.47 3.68
C ILE A 46 -15.10 17.02 4.16
N GLY A 47 -15.17 18.33 4.41
CA GLY A 47 -16.43 19.00 4.73
C GLY A 47 -17.43 18.76 3.61
N SER A 48 -18.40 17.90 3.87
CA SER A 48 -19.57 17.66 3.03
C SER A 48 -20.77 17.92 3.91
N ASP A 49 -21.80 18.52 3.33
CA ASP A 49 -23.10 18.77 3.97
C ASP A 49 -23.76 17.49 4.52
N ASN A 50 -23.23 16.32 4.13
CA ASN A 50 -23.48 15.02 4.72
C ASN A 50 -22.30 14.59 5.63
N GLU A 51 -22.44 14.82 6.93
CA GLU A 51 -21.43 14.64 8.00
C GLU A 51 -20.85 13.20 8.17
N ASN A 52 -21.18 12.24 7.29
CA ASN A 52 -20.81 10.82 7.43
C ASN A 52 -20.09 10.21 6.22
N ALA A 53 -19.71 10.99 5.20
CA ALA A 53 -18.97 10.46 4.06
C ALA A 53 -17.47 10.34 4.37
N VAL A 54 -17.06 9.25 5.03
CA VAL A 54 -15.64 8.89 5.12
C VAL A 54 -15.17 8.48 3.72
N MET A 55 -14.54 9.41 3.00
CA MET A 55 -13.88 9.09 1.74
C MET A 55 -12.51 8.48 2.03
N GLN A 56 -12.30 7.24 1.61
CA GLN A 56 -10.94 6.71 1.51
C GLN A 56 -10.20 7.51 0.46
N VAL A 57 -9.04 8.03 0.84
CA VAL A 57 -8.15 8.84 0.01
C VAL A 57 -6.73 8.27 0.09
N GLY A 58 -6.09 8.11 -1.06
CA GLY A 58 -4.70 7.66 -1.17
C GLY A 58 -4.46 6.63 -2.27
N ILE A 59 -3.22 6.15 -2.35
CA ILE A 59 -2.76 5.23 -3.42
C ILE A 59 -3.52 3.89 -3.44
N GLY A 60 -4.17 3.50 -2.34
CA GLY A 60 -4.87 2.22 -2.20
C GLY A 60 -6.09 2.08 -3.11
N GLN A 61 -6.70 3.19 -3.53
CA GLN A 61 -7.87 3.20 -4.43
C GLN A 61 -7.53 3.54 -5.88
N LEU A 62 -6.25 3.83 -6.18
CA LEU A 62 -5.82 4.16 -7.53
C LEU A 62 -5.83 2.90 -8.39
N LYS A 63 -6.65 2.91 -9.43
CA LYS A 63 -6.73 1.84 -10.43
C LYS A 63 -6.04 2.27 -11.70
N LYS A 64 -5.20 1.38 -12.23
CA LYS A 64 -4.46 1.63 -13.47
C LYS A 64 -5.42 1.61 -14.66
N ILE A 65 -5.39 2.64 -15.51
CA ILE A 65 -6.26 2.74 -16.70
C ILE A 65 -5.73 1.84 -17.83
N ASN A 66 -4.42 1.84 -18.08
CA ASN A 66 -3.81 1.09 -19.18
C ASN A 66 -2.35 0.70 -18.87
N LYS A 67 -1.58 0.28 -19.90
CA LYS A 67 -0.16 -0.09 -19.72
C LYS A 67 0.74 1.10 -19.36
N GLY A 68 0.28 2.34 -19.52
CA GLY A 68 1.03 3.57 -19.25
C GLY A 68 1.07 3.96 -17.77
N TYR A 69 1.18 5.27 -17.52
CA TYR A 69 1.34 5.88 -16.19
C TYR A 69 0.07 6.57 -15.69
N LEU A 70 -1.09 6.27 -16.28
CA LEU A 70 -2.36 6.87 -15.88
C LEU A 70 -3.12 5.94 -14.92
N TYR A 71 -3.57 6.54 -13.84
CA TYR A 71 -4.38 5.92 -12.81
C TYR A 71 -5.61 6.79 -12.60
N TYR A 72 -6.73 6.19 -12.21
CA TYR A 72 -7.88 6.93 -11.72
C TYR A 72 -8.18 6.54 -10.28
N ASP A 73 -8.68 7.51 -9.52
CA ASP A 73 -9.24 7.27 -8.20
C ASP A 73 -10.61 6.61 -8.36
N ALA A 74 -10.79 5.41 -7.80
CA ALA A 74 -12.04 4.66 -7.94
C ALA A 74 -13.25 5.28 -7.22
N THR A 75 -13.02 6.26 -6.32
CA THR A 75 -14.06 6.98 -5.60
C THR A 75 -14.51 8.22 -6.37
N THR A 76 -13.57 9.00 -6.89
CA THR A 76 -13.87 10.31 -7.54
C THR A 76 -13.84 10.26 -9.07
N ASN A 77 -13.30 9.18 -9.63
CA ASN A 77 -12.94 9.02 -11.03
C ASN A 77 -11.90 10.03 -11.54
N ILE A 78 -11.27 10.84 -10.69
CA ILE A 78 -10.22 11.79 -11.11
C ILE A 78 -8.98 11.03 -11.57
N VAL A 79 -8.39 11.50 -12.66
CA VAL A 79 -7.21 10.89 -13.28
C VAL A 79 -5.93 11.54 -12.81
N TYR A 80 -4.94 10.70 -12.54
CA TYR A 80 -3.61 11.06 -12.09
C TYR A 80 -2.56 10.47 -13.02
N PHE A 81 -1.52 11.25 -13.28
CA PHE A 81 -0.26 10.75 -13.80
C PHE A 81 0.60 10.27 -12.64
N TRP A 82 1.12 9.05 -12.74
CA TRP A 82 1.97 8.48 -11.73
C TRP A 82 2.98 7.49 -12.32
N ASN A 83 4.26 7.85 -12.21
CA ASN A 83 5.40 7.01 -12.56
C ASN A 83 5.97 6.24 -11.36
N GLY A 84 5.31 6.30 -10.20
CA GLY A 84 5.68 5.56 -9.01
C GLY A 84 5.37 4.07 -9.12
N LYS A 85 5.96 3.28 -8.22
CA LYS A 85 5.71 1.84 -8.09
C LYS A 85 5.21 1.56 -6.69
N ILE A 86 4.07 0.89 -6.59
CA ILE A 86 3.64 0.28 -5.32
C ILE A 86 4.47 -0.99 -5.15
N SER A 87 5.42 -0.97 -4.24
CA SER A 87 6.17 -2.16 -3.82
C SER A 87 6.63 -2.04 -2.39
N SER A 88 6.86 -3.17 -1.74
CA SER A 88 7.37 -3.26 -0.36
C SER A 88 8.76 -2.64 -0.15
N GLU A 89 9.49 -2.34 -1.23
CA GLU A 89 10.90 -1.95 -1.20
C GLU A 89 11.17 -0.49 -1.58
N TYR A 90 10.21 0.22 -2.19
CA TYR A 90 10.44 1.56 -2.72
C TYR A 90 9.31 2.53 -2.35
N SER A 91 9.70 3.68 -1.79
CA SER A 91 8.81 4.82 -1.55
C SER A 91 8.43 5.48 -2.88
N SER A 92 7.13 5.55 -3.14
CA SER A 92 6.56 6.13 -4.35
C SER A 92 6.63 7.67 -4.36
N THR A 93 6.72 8.24 -5.56
CA THR A 93 6.42 9.65 -5.82
C THR A 93 4.94 9.94 -5.55
N ALA A 94 4.58 11.19 -5.27
CA ALA A 94 3.17 11.56 -5.17
C ALA A 94 2.51 11.53 -6.56
N PRO A 95 1.33 10.91 -6.73
CA PRO A 95 0.53 11.04 -7.95
C PRO A 95 0.16 12.51 -8.19
N SER A 96 0.27 12.98 -9.43
CA SER A 96 -0.12 14.33 -9.82
C SER A 96 -1.39 14.29 -10.66
N PRO A 97 -2.39 15.18 -10.44
CA PRO A 97 -3.58 15.21 -11.27
C PRO A 97 -3.23 15.40 -12.76
N TYR A 98 -3.94 14.69 -13.63
CA TYR A 98 -3.77 14.80 -15.08
C TYR A 98 -4.81 15.78 -15.63
N TYR A 99 -4.35 17.00 -15.92
CA TYR A 99 -5.20 18.13 -16.29
C TYR A 99 -5.60 18.10 -17.77
N ALA A 100 -6.86 18.48 -18.02
CA ALA A 100 -7.39 18.80 -19.33
C ALA A 100 -7.03 20.26 -19.72
N PRO A 101 -7.22 20.66 -21.01
CA PRO A 101 -6.94 22.01 -21.48
C PRO A 101 -7.69 23.11 -20.71
N ASN A 102 -8.84 22.77 -20.13
CA ASN A 102 -9.65 23.69 -19.32
C ASN A 102 -9.08 23.96 -17.90
N GLY A 103 -7.94 23.36 -17.56
CA GLY A 103 -7.27 23.56 -16.26
C GLY A 103 -7.84 22.72 -15.11
N LEU A 104 -8.85 21.88 -15.36
CA LEU A 104 -9.38 20.92 -14.40
C LEU A 104 -8.83 19.51 -14.68
N PRO A 105 -8.76 18.62 -13.67
CA PRO A 105 -8.38 17.23 -13.90
C PRO A 105 -9.37 16.51 -14.83
N TYR A 106 -8.87 15.58 -15.64
CA TYR A 106 -9.74 14.62 -16.34
C TYR A 106 -10.46 13.70 -15.34
N LYS A 107 -11.67 13.27 -15.71
CA LYS A 107 -12.34 12.11 -15.11
C LYS A 107 -12.24 10.91 -16.04
N TYR A 108 -12.09 9.72 -15.48
CA TYR A 108 -12.13 8.48 -16.23
C TYR A 108 -13.49 7.82 -16.11
N ASN A 109 -14.07 7.45 -17.24
CA ASN A 109 -15.30 6.66 -17.29
C ASN A 109 -14.94 5.18 -17.51
N PRO A 110 -15.03 4.32 -16.48
CA PRO A 110 -14.67 2.91 -16.60
C PRO A 110 -15.63 2.10 -17.48
N SER A 111 -16.86 2.57 -17.69
CA SER A 111 -17.85 1.88 -18.53
C SER A 111 -17.58 2.05 -20.02
N THR A 112 -17.09 3.22 -20.42
CA THR A 112 -16.77 3.54 -21.82
C THR A 112 -15.27 3.53 -22.12
N ASN A 113 -14.42 3.44 -21.09
CA ASN A 113 -12.96 3.52 -21.20
C ASN A 113 -12.49 4.84 -21.83
N THR A 114 -13.11 5.96 -21.44
CA THR A 114 -12.80 7.30 -21.96
C THR A 114 -12.36 8.27 -20.88
N LEU A 115 -11.58 9.27 -21.27
CA LEU A 115 -11.29 10.45 -20.45
C LEU A 115 -12.29 11.54 -20.79
N GLU A 116 -12.89 12.13 -19.76
CA GLU A 116 -13.93 13.14 -19.87
C GLU A 116 -13.46 14.42 -19.16
N GLU A 117 -13.65 15.56 -19.83
CA GLU A 117 -13.39 16.86 -19.23
C GLU A 117 -14.48 17.23 -18.22
N ILE A 118 -14.09 17.80 -17.09
CA ILE A 118 -15.04 18.37 -16.14
C ILE A 118 -15.53 19.70 -16.70
N THR A 119 -16.83 19.86 -16.88
CA THR A 119 -17.45 21.14 -17.21
C THR A 119 -17.94 21.80 -15.93
N LEU A 120 -17.59 23.08 -15.74
CA LEU A 120 -18.24 23.90 -14.73
C LEU A 120 -19.62 24.23 -15.27
N GLN A 121 -20.66 23.77 -14.58
CA GLN A 121 -22.01 24.27 -14.84
C GLN A 121 -22.04 25.67 -14.24
N GLU A 122 -22.23 26.69 -15.08
CA GLU A 122 -22.63 28.01 -14.60
C GLU A 122 -24.07 27.86 -14.07
N GLU A 123 -24.24 28.00 -12.76
CA GLU A 123 -25.56 28.07 -12.10
C GLU A 123 -26.30 29.36 -12.47
#